data_AF-I0CL06-F1
#
_entry.id   AF-I0CL06-F1
#
_cell.length_a   1.000
_cell.length_b   1.000
_cell.length_c   1.000
_cell.angle_alpha   90.00
_cell.angle_beta   90.00
_cell.angle_gamma   90.00
#
_symmetry.space_group_name_H-M   'P 1'
#
loop_
_entity.id
_entity.type
_entity.pdbx_description
1 polymer ?
#
loop_
_entity_poly.entity_id
_entity_poly.type
_entity_poly.pdbx_seq_one_letter_code
_entity_poly.pdbx_strand_id
1 'polypeptide(L)'
;ALYGPTECSIWCTSYRNSGRNFRSGTIGTSMASFSWVTDPEDHNKLVPFGTIGELLIEGPILARGYLNDISKTEAVFVDDPLWLRQGNRNDESTRRHGRLYKTGDL
;
A
#
# COMPACT_ATOMS: atom_id res chain seq x y z
N ALA A 1 2.86 -17.61 1.86
CA ALA A 1 1.66 -16.95 1.32
C ALA A 1 2.10 -15.83 0.39
N LEU A 2 1.33 -15.58 -0.68
CA LEU A 2 1.51 -14.47 -1.60
C LEU A 2 0.22 -13.67 -1.64
N TYR A 3 0.33 -12.35 -1.70
CA TYR A 3 -0.81 -11.45 -1.83
C TYR A 3 -0.46 -10.35 -2.82
N GLY A 4 -1.45 -9.96 -3.62
CA GLY A 4 -1.34 -8.84 -4.52
C GLY A 4 -2.61 -8.69 -5.37
N PRO A 5 -3.17 -7.48 -5.47
CA PRO A 5 -4.24 -7.19 -6.40
C PRO A 5 -3.71 -7.14 -7.84
N THR A 6 -4.62 -7.23 -8.82
CA THR A 6 -4.27 -7.16 -10.25
C THR A 6 -3.59 -5.85 -10.64
N GLU A 7 -3.90 -4.79 -9.90
CA GLU A 7 -3.41 -3.43 -10.01
C GLU A 7 -1.94 -3.30 -9.58
N CYS A 8 -1.34 -4.33 -8.99
CA CYS A 8 0.03 -4.34 -8.48
C CYS A 8 0.91 -5.41 -9.14
N SER A 9 0.66 -5.75 -10.41
CA SER A 9 1.45 -6.75 -11.15
C SER A 9 1.52 -8.12 -10.45
N ILE A 10 0.35 -8.65 -10.07
CA ILE A 10 0.11 -9.98 -9.50
C ILE A 10 0.49 -10.12 -8.02
N TRP A 11 1.72 -9.79 -7.60
CA TRP A 11 2.16 -9.97 -6.21
C TRP A 11 2.88 -8.75 -5.67
N CYS A 12 2.41 -8.22 -4.53
CA CYS A 12 3.05 -7.11 -3.83
C CYS A 12 3.62 -7.51 -2.46
N THR A 13 3.13 -8.57 -1.81
CA THR A 13 3.69 -9.06 -0.55
C THR A 13 3.93 -10.57 -0.56
N SER A 14 4.93 -11.00 0.20
CA SER A 14 5.16 -12.43 0.43
C SER A 14 5.52 -12.72 1.89
N TYR A 15 5.02 -13.86 2.35
CA TYR A 15 5.49 -14.47 3.57
C TYR A 15 6.56 -15.51 3.23
N ARG A 16 7.83 -15.18 3.51
CA ARG A 16 8.99 -16.01 3.16
C ARG A 16 9.34 -17.10 4.18
N ASN A 17 8.64 -17.18 5.32
CA ASN A 17 8.96 -18.17 6.34
C ASN A 17 8.01 -19.38 6.24
N SER A 18 8.53 -20.59 6.34
CA SER A 18 7.77 -21.84 6.23
C SER A 18 7.62 -22.57 7.57
N GLY A 19 7.91 -21.90 8.68
CA GLY A 19 7.88 -22.49 10.02
C GLY A 19 6.48 -22.64 10.64
N ARG A 20 6.41 -23.40 11.74
CA ARG A 20 5.21 -23.72 12.54
C ARG A 20 4.43 -22.51 13.12
N ASN A 21 4.92 -21.29 12.89
CA ASN A 21 4.35 -20.05 13.41
C ASN A 21 3.52 -19.26 12.38
N PHE A 22 3.23 -19.84 11.21
CA PHE A 22 2.33 -19.22 10.25
C PHE A 22 0.93 -19.06 10.87
N ARG A 23 0.40 -17.85 10.81
CA ARG A 23 -0.99 -17.55 11.14
C ARG A 23 -1.75 -17.34 9.84
N SER A 24 -2.94 -17.93 9.74
CA SER A 24 -3.83 -17.67 8.62
C SER A 24 -4.11 -16.16 8.52
N GLY A 25 -4.16 -15.63 7.30
CA GLY A 25 -4.29 -14.19 7.05
C GLY A 25 -2.96 -13.42 7.01
N THR A 26 -1.82 -14.02 7.37
CA THR A 26 -0.52 -13.34 7.26
C THR A 26 -0.08 -13.24 5.79
N ILE A 27 -0.06 -12.01 5.25
CA ILE A 27 0.39 -11.71 3.88
C ILE A 27 1.90 -11.40 3.76
N GLY A 28 2.58 -11.24 4.89
CA GLY A 28 4.04 -11.07 4.97
C GLY A 28 4.51 -9.64 4.72
N THR A 29 5.63 -9.49 3.99
CA THR A 29 6.30 -8.20 3.78
C THR A 29 6.29 -7.81 2.30
N SER A 30 6.38 -6.51 2.02
CA SER A 30 6.40 -5.97 0.66
C SER A 30 7.53 -6.54 -0.20
N MET A 31 7.27 -6.65 -1.50
CA MET A 31 8.20 -7.05 -2.54
C MET A 31 8.18 -6.02 -3.66
N ALA A 32 9.34 -5.46 -4.00
CA ALA A 32 9.50 -4.45 -5.06
C ALA A 32 8.55 -3.23 -4.95
N SER A 33 8.00 -2.99 -3.76
CA SER A 33 6.98 -2.00 -3.43
C SER A 33 7.08 -1.63 -1.96
N PHE A 34 6.35 -0.59 -1.57
CA PHE A 34 6.07 -0.25 -0.18
C PHE A 34 4.61 -0.55 0.14
N SER A 35 4.36 -1.01 1.37
CA SER A 35 3.01 -1.24 1.88
C SER A 35 2.77 -0.26 3.02
N TRP A 36 1.63 0.41 3.00
CA TRP A 36 1.21 1.41 3.97
C TRP A 36 -0.15 1.02 4.54
N VAL A 37 -0.40 1.34 5.80
CA VAL A 37 -1.70 1.12 6.42
C VAL A 37 -2.27 2.47 6.83
N THR A 38 -3.42 2.84 6.27
CA THR A 38 -4.05 4.14 6.46
C THR A 38 -5.43 4.02 7.08
N ASP A 39 -5.99 5.14 7.53
CA ASP A 39 -7.39 5.20 7.93
C ASP A 39 -8.27 4.84 6.73
N PRO A 40 -9.23 3.89 6.85
CA PRO A 40 -10.09 3.48 5.74
C PRO A 40 -10.95 4.62 5.16
N GLU A 41 -11.24 5.64 5.96
CA GLU A 41 -12.04 6.79 5.53
C GLU A 41 -11.15 7.96 5.05
N ASP A 42 -9.83 7.90 5.31
CA ASP A 42 -8.88 8.97 4.97
C ASP A 42 -7.45 8.46 4.74
N HIS A 43 -7.11 8.20 3.48
CA HIS A 43 -5.76 7.77 3.07
C HIS A 43 -4.64 8.79 3.40
N ASN A 44 -4.97 10.02 3.81
CA ASN A 44 -3.98 11.01 4.25
C ASN A 44 -3.55 10.81 5.72
N LYS A 45 -4.05 9.77 6.39
CA LYS A 45 -3.69 9.45 7.77
C LYS A 45 -3.15 8.03 7.84
N LEU A 46 -1.89 7.89 8.26
CA LEU A 46 -1.36 6.59 8.67
C LEU A 46 -1.99 6.18 10.00
N VAL A 47 -2.31 4.90 10.15
CA VAL A 47 -2.74 4.36 11.44
C VAL A 47 -1.53 3.94 12.28
N PRO A 48 -1.64 3.96 13.62
CA PRO A 48 -0.61 3.42 14.48
C PRO A 48 -0.40 1.92 14.27
N PHE A 49 0.83 1.46 14.50
CA PHE A 49 1.16 0.03 14.44
C PHE A 49 0.21 -0.82 15.28
N GLY A 50 -0.25 -1.93 14.71
CA GLY A 50 -1.16 -2.87 15.37
C GLY A 50 -2.65 -2.49 15.29
N THR A 51 -2.98 -1.37 14.65
CA THR A 51 -4.36 -0.95 14.40
C THR A 51 -4.84 -1.49 13.05
N ILE A 52 -6.15 -1.75 12.93
CA ILE A 52 -6.80 -2.06 11.65
C ILE A 52 -6.85 -0.80 10.80
N GLY A 53 -6.53 -0.91 9.52
CA GLY A 53 -6.62 0.17 8.54
C GLY A 53 -6.50 -0.36 7.12
N GLU A 54 -6.80 0.47 6.13
CA GLU A 54 -6.73 0.08 4.73
C GLU A 54 -5.27 -0.07 4.26
N LEU A 55 -5.00 -1.16 3.56
CA LEU A 55 -3.71 -1.39 2.91
C LEU A 55 -3.60 -0.58 1.61
N LEU A 56 -2.53 0.22 1.52
CA LEU A 56 -2.13 0.92 0.31
C LEU A 56 -0.80 0.39 -0.20
N ILE A 57 -0.72 0.16 -1.51
CA ILE A 57 0.50 -0.32 -2.18
C ILE A 57 1.10 0.81 -3.00
N GLU A 58 2.40 1.01 -2.85
CA GLU A 58 3.16 2.02 -3.57
C GLU A 58 4.31 1.38 -4.35
N GLY A 59 4.57 1.88 -5.55
CA GLY A 59 5.82 1.62 -6.25
C GLY A 59 5.67 1.40 -7.74
N PRO A 60 6.75 0.95 -8.41
CA PRO A 60 6.76 0.78 -9.87
C PRO A 60 5.87 -0.38 -10.36
N ILE A 61 5.38 -1.23 -9.45
CA ILE A 61 4.53 -2.37 -9.78
C ILE A 61 3.08 -1.99 -10.08
N LEU A 62 2.69 -0.74 -9.83
CA LEU A 62 1.34 -0.26 -10.03
C LEU A 62 0.95 -0.22 -11.51
N ALA A 63 -0.27 -0.63 -11.79
CA ALA A 63 -0.90 -0.45 -13.08
C ALA A 63 -1.05 1.05 -13.42
N ARG A 64 -1.17 1.36 -14.70
CA ARG A 64 -1.44 2.75 -15.13
C ARG A 64 -2.80 3.24 -14.66
N GLY A 65 -3.79 2.35 -14.59
CA GLY A 65 -5.17 2.62 -14.23
C GLY A 65 -6.12 1.66 -14.93
N TYR A 66 -7.41 1.93 -14.84
CA TYR A 66 -8.45 1.21 -15.55
C TYR A 66 -8.63 1.78 -16.96
N LEU A 67 -8.63 0.89 -17.96
CA LEU A 67 -8.76 1.28 -19.36
C LEU A 67 -10.13 1.95 -19.60
N ASN A 68 -10.11 3.17 -20.15
CA ASN A 68 -11.29 4.00 -20.44
C ASN A 68 -12.14 4.37 -19.22
N ASP A 69 -11.59 4.30 -18.00
CA ASP A 69 -12.31 4.65 -16.77
C ASP A 69 -11.41 5.48 -15.84
N ILE A 70 -11.27 6.76 -16.18
CA ILE A 70 -10.44 7.72 -15.44
C ILE A 70 -11.04 7.96 -14.05
N SER A 71 -12.36 8.11 -13.94
CA SER A 71 -13.03 8.35 -12.66
C SER A 71 -12.78 7.21 -11.67
N LYS A 72 -12.88 5.96 -12.11
CA LYS A 72 -12.55 4.81 -11.25
C LYS A 72 -11.06 4.73 -10.96
N THR A 73 -10.21 5.13 -11.90
CA THR A 73 -8.76 5.17 -11.68
C THR A 73 -8.40 6.16 -10.58
N GLU A 74 -8.86 7.41 -10.68
CA GLU A 74 -8.59 8.47 -9.70
C GLU A 74 -9.23 8.17 -8.34
N ALA A 75 -10.30 7.37 -8.30
CA ALA A 75 -10.93 6.97 -7.06
C ALA A 75 -10.07 6.03 -6.20
N VAL A 76 -9.16 5.23 -6.79
CA VAL A 76 -8.37 4.22 -6.07
C VAL A 76 -6.86 4.38 -6.22
N PHE A 77 -6.39 5.04 -7.27
CA PHE A 77 -4.99 5.43 -7.42
C PHE A 77 -4.83 6.87 -6.95
N VAL A 78 -4.16 7.05 -5.82
CA VAL A 78 -3.97 8.34 -5.17
C VAL A 78 -2.51 8.76 -5.25
N ASP A 79 -2.28 10.05 -5.40
CA ASP A 79 -0.94 10.63 -5.48
C ASP A 79 -0.65 11.47 -4.24
N ASP A 80 0.61 11.42 -3.80
CA ASP A 80 1.18 12.32 -2.81
C ASP A 80 0.39 12.53 -1.50
N PRO A 81 0.01 11.45 -0.77
CA PRO A 81 -0.64 11.57 0.53
C PRO A 81 0.15 12.50 1.48
N LEU A 82 -0.55 13.20 2.38
CA LEU A 82 0.06 14.21 3.25
C LEU A 82 1.28 13.69 4.01
N TRP A 83 1.19 12.50 4.60
CA TRP A 83 2.28 11.87 5.36
C TRP A 83 3.49 11.52 4.48
N LEU A 84 3.28 11.21 3.19
CA LEU A 84 4.36 10.85 2.28
C LEU A 84 5.20 12.08 1.91
N ARG A 85 4.52 13.19 1.61
CA ARG A 85 5.17 14.47 1.33
C ARG A 85 5.83 15.07 2.55
N GLN A 86 5.23 14.92 3.73
CA GLN A 86 5.78 15.46 4.98
C GLN A 86 6.98 14.66 5.48
N GLY A 87 7.01 13.35 5.20
CA GLY A 87 8.03 12.44 5.68
C GLY A 87 8.11 12.39 7.21
N ASN A 88 9.19 11.83 7.73
CA ASN A 88 9.56 11.90 9.12
C ASN A 88 10.01 13.34 9.46
N ARG A 89 9.44 13.91 10.53
CA ARG A 89 9.79 15.25 11.01
C ARG A 89 11.28 15.41 11.34
N ASN A 90 11.95 14.33 11.73
CA ASN A 90 13.36 14.33 12.11
C ASN A 90 14.31 13.96 10.96
N ASP A 91 13.78 13.61 9.78
CA ASP A 91 14.57 13.18 8.64
C ASP A 91 13.90 13.61 7.33
N GLU A 92 14.31 14.77 6.80
CA GLU A 92 13.75 15.32 5.57
C GLU A 92 14.02 14.44 4.34
N SER A 93 15.02 13.56 4.37
CA SER A 93 15.33 12.65 3.25
C SER A 93 14.22 11.63 3.00
N THR A 94 13.33 11.44 3.98
CA THR A 94 12.17 10.56 3.87
C THR A 94 10.98 11.20 3.16
N ARG A 95 11.00 12.51 2.92
CA ARG A 95 9.98 13.22 2.13
C ARG A 95 10.07 12.79 0.68
N ARG A 96 8.96 12.38 0.10
CA ARG A 96 8.93 11.97 -1.30
C ARG A 96 7.55 12.11 -1.91
N HIS A 97 7.54 12.05 -3.23
CA HIS A 97 6.35 11.98 -4.04
C HIS A 97 6.14 10.55 -4.51
N GLY A 98 4.90 10.14 -4.69
CA GLY A 98 4.58 8.75 -5.01
C GLY A 98 3.10 8.54 -5.30
N ARG A 99 2.85 7.52 -6.13
CA ARG A 99 1.51 7.04 -6.45
C ARG A 99 1.23 5.75 -5.69
N LEU A 100 0.03 5.64 -5.14
CA LEU A 100 -0.41 4.51 -4.34
C LEU A 100 -1.73 3.97 -4.86
N TYR A 101 -1.96 2.67 -4.66
CA TYR A 101 -3.21 1.99 -4.94
C TYR A 101 -3.88 1.59 -3.62
N LYS A 102 -5.14 2.03 -3.44
CA LYS A 102 -6.04 1.64 -2.36
C LYS A 102 -6.61 0.26 -2.65
N THR A 103 -6.31 -0.73 -1.81
CA THR A 103 -6.73 -2.11 -2.08
C THR A 103 -8.16 -2.40 -1.65
N GLY A 104 -8.72 -1.64 -0.70
CA GLY A 104 -9.97 -1.95 -0.02
C GLY A 104 -9.85 -3.06 1.04
N ASP A 105 -8.64 -3.61 1.27
CA ASP A 105 -8.39 -4.66 2.26
C ASP A 105 -7.94 -4.07 3.61
N LEU A 106 -8.39 -4.67 4.72
CA LEU A 106 -8.13 -4.26 6.12
C LEU A 106 -7.24 -5.26 6.90
#